data_AF-A0A4V1SQR8-F1
#
_entry.id   AF-A0A4V1SQR8-F1
#
_cell.length_a   1.000
_cell.length_b   1.000
_cell.length_c   1.000
_cell.angle_alpha   90.00
_cell.angle_beta   90.00
_cell.angle_gamma   90.00
#
_symmetry.space_group_name_H-M   'P 1'
#
loop_
_entity.id
_entity.type
_entity.pdbx_description
1 polymer ?
#
loop_
_entity_poly.entity_id
_entity_poly.type
_entity_poly.pdbx_seq_one_letter_code
_entity_poly.pdbx_strand_id
1 'polypeptide(L)'
;ITAVGMTPHLPIMIIAVIAAVTVMLVAATPLANFIERNPTIVMLALAFLLMIGTTLIAEGMGFHVPKGYVYAAMAFSALVEVLNMLSRNARRKNKAG
;
A
#
# COMPACT_ATOMS: atom_id res chain seq x y z
N ILE A 1 -1.61 13.56 0.15
CA ILE A 1 -0.97 14.74 -0.50
C ILE A 1 -1.61 16.08 -0.11
N THR A 2 -2.89 16.09 0.28
CA THR A 2 -3.61 17.29 0.74
C THR A 2 -3.18 17.84 2.11
N ALA A 3 -2.41 17.12 2.94
CA ALA A 3 -1.96 17.63 4.24
C ALA A 3 -0.69 18.49 4.16
N VAL A 4 0.25 18.15 3.27
CA VAL A 4 1.56 18.82 3.23
C VAL A 4 1.45 20.21 2.58
N GLY A 5 0.60 20.34 1.56
CA GLY A 5 0.34 21.61 0.86
C GLY A 5 -0.61 22.58 1.60
N MET A 6 -1.17 22.19 2.75
CA MET A 6 -2.01 23.07 3.59
C MET A 6 -1.21 23.80 4.68
N THR A 7 0.09 23.53 4.80
CA THR A 7 0.96 24.15 5.80
C THR A 7 1.78 25.28 5.15
N PRO A 8 1.82 26.51 5.72
CA PRO A 8 2.63 27.60 5.17
C PRO A 8 4.14 27.38 5.33
N HIS A 9 4.58 26.32 6.02
CA HIS A 9 5.97 26.06 6.36
C HIS A 9 6.69 25.23 5.28
N LEU A 10 7.06 25.89 4.18
CA LEU A 10 7.82 25.30 3.07
C LEU A 10 9.08 24.50 3.51
N PRO A 11 9.90 24.96 4.49
CA PRO A 11 11.07 24.21 4.93
C PRO A 11 10.73 22.83 5.51
N ILE A 12 9.62 22.71 6.25
CA ILE A 12 9.18 21.46 6.87
C ILE A 12 8.75 20.46 5.79
N MET A 13 8.04 20.92 4.75
CA MET A 13 7.66 20.09 3.63
C MET A 13 8.88 19.50 2.91
N ILE A 14 9.90 20.33 2.66
CA ILE A 14 11.13 19.88 1.99
C ILE A 14 11.82 18.79 2.82
N ILE A 15 12.00 19.02 4.13
CA ILE A 15 12.63 18.04 5.03
C ILE A 15 11.82 16.74 5.07
N ALA A 16 10.49 16.82 5.15
CA ALA A 16 9.62 15.64 5.18
C ALA A 16 9.70 14.81 3.89
N VAL A 17 9.71 15.46 2.71
CA VAL A 17 9.81 14.78 1.42
C VAL A 17 11.18 14.12 1.28
N ILE A 18 12.26 14.83 1.59
CA ILE A 18 13.62 14.27 1.54
C ILE A 18 13.72 13.06 2.47
N ALA A 19 13.29 13.19 3.73
CA ALA A 19 13.30 12.09 4.69
C ALA A 19 12.49 10.88 4.20
N ALA A 20 11.28 11.11 3.66
CA ALA A 20 10.45 10.04 3.13
C ALA A 20 11.11 9.32 1.93
N VAL A 21 11.67 10.08 0.97
CA VAL A 21 12.37 9.50 -0.19
C VAL A 21 13.60 8.73 0.25
N THR A 22 14.40 9.26 1.19
CA THR A 22 15.55 8.55 1.74
C THR A 22 15.15 7.21 2.35
N VAL A 23 14.07 7.18 3.16
CA VAL A 23 13.56 5.94 3.74
C VAL A 23 13.08 4.98 2.65
N MET A 24 12.36 5.46 1.63
CA MET A 24 11.92 4.63 0.51
C MET A 24 13.10 3.99 -0.23
N LEU A 25 14.17 4.74 -0.50
CA LEU A 25 15.36 4.24 -1.18
C LEU A 25 16.08 3.17 -0.35
N VAL A 26 16.25 3.40 0.95
CA VAL A 26 16.86 2.42 1.86
C VAL A 26 15.99 1.16 2.00
N ALA A 27 14.67 1.32 2.01
CA ALA A 27 13.73 0.21 2.13
C ALA A 27 13.43 -0.52 0.80
N ALA A 28 13.88 0.00 -0.35
CA ALA A 28 13.51 -0.53 -1.66
C ALA A 28 13.98 -1.99 -1.86
N THR A 29 15.26 -2.28 -1.57
CA THR A 29 15.82 -3.64 -1.70
C THR A 29 15.15 -4.66 -0.78
N PRO A 30 15.01 -4.44 0.54
CA PRO A 30 14.32 -5.41 1.40
C PRO A 30 12.84 -5.58 1.03
N LEU A 31 12.17 -4.52 0.57
CA LEU A 31 10.81 -4.60 0.07
C LEU A 31 10.71 -5.44 -1.21
N ALA A 32 11.61 -5.24 -2.17
CA ALA A 32 11.65 -6.04 -3.40
C ALA A 32 11.82 -7.53 -3.10
N ASN A 33 12.78 -7.88 -2.24
CA ASN A 33 13.03 -9.27 -1.82
C ASN A 33 11.80 -9.89 -1.11
N PHE A 34 11.05 -9.10 -0.35
CA PHE A 34 9.82 -9.57 0.31
C PHE A 34 8.70 -9.84 -0.69
N ILE A 35 8.57 -9.00 -1.71
CA ILE A 35 7.58 -9.14 -2.79
C ILE A 35 7.89 -10.38 -3.65
N GLU A 36 9.16 -10.62 -3.99
CA GLU A 36 9.57 -11.81 -4.75
C GLU A 36 9.21 -13.12 -4.05
N ARG A 37 9.31 -13.15 -2.72
CA ARG A 37 8.93 -14.32 -1.90
C ARG A 37 7.41 -14.51 -1.80
N ASN A 38 6.63 -13.44 -1.98
CA ASN A 38 5.18 -13.40 -1.79
C ASN A 38 4.49 -12.73 -3.00
N PRO A 39 4.42 -13.40 -4.16
CA PRO A 39 3.94 -12.79 -5.42
C PRO A 39 2.48 -12.30 -5.37
N THR A 40 1.66 -12.82 -4.46
CA THR A 40 0.30 -12.33 -4.18
C THR A 40 0.27 -10.88 -3.71
N ILE A 41 1.36 -10.40 -3.09
CA ILE A 41 1.51 -8.99 -2.70
C ILE A 41 1.63 -8.07 -3.92
N VAL A 42 2.25 -8.52 -5.02
CA VAL A 42 2.27 -7.75 -6.28
C VAL A 42 0.86 -7.52 -6.78
N MET A 43 0.05 -8.59 -6.80
CA MET A 43 -1.34 -8.51 -7.24
C MET A 43 -2.16 -7.57 -6.36
N LEU A 44 -1.97 -7.63 -5.04
CA LEU A 44 -2.60 -6.73 -4.08
C LEU A 44 -2.20 -5.26 -4.34
N ALA A 45 -0.92 -5.00 -4.58
CA ALA A 45 -0.42 -3.66 -4.88
C ALA A 45 -0.99 -3.10 -6.19
N LEU A 46 -1.03 -3.90 -7.26
CA LEU A 46 -1.64 -3.51 -8.53
C LEU A 46 -3.14 -3.20 -8.38
N ALA A 47 -3.85 -3.98 -7.57
CA ALA A 47 -5.26 -3.72 -7.27
C ALA A 47 -5.44 -2.40 -6.49
N PHE A 48 -4.58 -2.12 -5.51
CA PHE A 48 -4.61 -0.84 -4.78
C PHE A 48 -4.25 0.34 -5.66
N LEU A 49 -3.27 0.20 -6.56
CA LEU A 49 -2.94 1.23 -7.56
C LEU A 49 -4.14 1.54 -8.44
N LEU A 50 -4.83 0.51 -8.94
CA LEU A 50 -6.03 0.69 -9.75
C LEU A 50 -7.15 1.37 -8.94
N MET A 51 -7.44 0.88 -7.73
CA MET A 51 -8.47 1.45 -6.85
C MET A 51 -8.20 2.92 -6.52
N ILE A 52 -6.96 3.26 -6.16
CA ILE A 52 -6.60 4.66 -5.86
C ILE A 52 -6.68 5.50 -7.14
N GLY A 53 -6.20 4.99 -8.27
CA GLY A 53 -6.30 5.67 -9.56
C GLY A 53 -7.75 5.99 -9.94
N THR A 54 -8.66 5.02 -9.84
CA THR A 54 -10.09 5.25 -10.12
C THR A 54 -10.74 6.18 -9.11
N THR A 55 -10.37 6.08 -7.83
CA THR A 55 -10.84 6.99 -6.79
C THR A 55 -10.43 8.44 -7.10
N LEU A 56 -9.18 8.66 -7.52
CA LEU A 56 -8.70 9.99 -7.89
C LEU A 56 -9.41 10.55 -9.13
N ILE A 57 -9.69 9.70 -10.13
CA ILE A 57 -10.48 10.11 -11.30
C ILE A 57 -11.90 10.51 -10.89
N ALA A 58 -12.55 9.71 -10.04
CA ALA A 58 -13.89 10.01 -9.53
C ALA A 58 -13.92 11.32 -8.72
N GLU A 59 -12.97 11.49 -7.79
CA GLU A 59 -12.82 12.73 -7.01
C GLU A 59 -12.56 13.93 -7.94
N GLY A 60 -11.73 13.77 -8.97
CA GLY A 60 -11.46 14.80 -9.98
C GLY A 60 -12.68 15.16 -10.84
N MET A 61 -13.62 14.24 -11.02
CA MET A 61 -14.91 14.47 -11.68
C MET A 61 -16.00 15.03 -10.75
N GLY A 62 -15.68 15.32 -9.48
CA GLY A 62 -16.60 15.87 -8.48
C GLY A 62 -17.36 14.82 -7.66
N PHE A 63 -17.16 13.53 -7.93
CA PHE A 63 -17.71 12.44 -7.12
C PHE A 63 -16.84 12.22 -5.89
N HIS A 64 -17.37 12.59 -4.72
CA HIS A 64 -16.66 12.39 -3.46
C HIS A 64 -16.78 10.93 -3.01
N VAL A 65 -15.72 10.16 -3.25
CA VAL A 65 -15.62 8.80 -2.73
C VAL A 65 -15.30 8.87 -1.24
N PRO A 66 -16.13 8.33 -0.34
CA PRO A 66 -15.83 8.38 1.09
C PRO A 66 -14.59 7.55 1.40
N LYS A 67 -13.52 8.23 1.86
CA LYS A 67 -12.20 7.62 2.07
C LYS A 67 -12.21 6.43 3.03
N GLY A 68 -13.18 6.41 3.95
CA GLY A 68 -13.41 5.29 4.87
C GLY A 68 -13.64 3.95 4.14
N TYR A 69 -14.34 3.96 3.00
CA TYR A 69 -14.54 2.73 2.21
C TYR A 69 -13.23 2.23 1.59
N VAL A 70 -12.42 3.15 1.07
CA VAL A 70 -11.11 2.82 0.49
C VAL A 70 -10.19 2.25 1.56
N TYR A 71 -10.14 2.86 2.75
CA TYR A 71 -9.33 2.36 3.86
C TYR A 71 -9.84 1.01 4.40
N ALA A 72 -11.16 0.82 4.51
CA ALA A 72 -11.73 -0.46 4.89
C ALA A 72 -11.40 -1.57 3.88
N ALA A 73 -11.47 -1.27 2.58
CA ALA A 73 -11.08 -2.20 1.53
C ALA A 73 -9.59 -2.57 1.62
N MET A 74 -8.69 -1.58 1.78
CA MET A 74 -7.26 -1.83 1.96
C MET A 74 -6.98 -2.73 3.18
N ALA A 75 -7.58 -2.42 4.33
CA ALA A 75 -7.40 -3.18 5.56
C ALA A 75 -7.92 -4.62 5.43
N PHE A 76 -9.10 -4.79 4.84
CA PHE A 76 -9.69 -6.11 4.61
C PHE A 76 -8.84 -6.96 3.66
N SER A 77 -8.38 -6.40 2.54
CA SER A 77 -7.53 -7.14 1.60
C SER A 77 -6.18 -7.53 2.22
N ALA A 78 -5.57 -6.66 3.03
CA ALA A 78 -4.36 -6.99 3.77
C ALA A 78 -4.60 -8.13 4.78
N LEU A 79 -5.72 -8.12 5.51
CA LEU A 79 -6.10 -9.20 6.42
C LEU A 79 -6.26 -10.54 5.68
N VAL A 80 -6.99 -10.53 4.56
CA VAL A 80 -7.19 -11.71 3.72
C VAL A 80 -5.85 -12.25 3.22
N GLU A 81 -4.95 -11.37 2.79
CA GLU A 81 -3.63 -11.78 2.32
C GLU A 81 -2.78 -12.42 3.43
N VAL A 82 -2.83 -11.87 4.65
CA VAL A 82 -2.16 -12.49 5.82
C VAL A 82 -2.72 -13.89 6.09
N LEU A 83 -4.05 -14.06 6.08
CA LEU A 83 -4.68 -15.38 6.25
C LEU A 83 -4.29 -16.35 5.12
N ASN A 84 -4.21 -15.86 3.89
CA ASN A 84 -3.79 -16.65 2.72
C ASN A 84 -2.33 -17.13 2.86
N MET A 85 -1.42 -16.25 3.29
CA MET A 85 -0.03 -16.62 3.58
C MET A 85 0.07 -17.67 4.69
N LEU A 86 -0.68 -17.52 5.79
CA LEU A 86 -0.71 -18.48 6.89
C LEU A 86 -1.23 -19.85 6.44
N SER A 87 -2.33 -19.88 5.67
CA SER A 87 -2.91 -21.09 5.10
C SER A 87 -1.93 -21.82 4.16
N ARG A 88 -1.23 -21.07 3.30
CA ARG A 88 -0.22 -21.62 2.39
C ARG A 88 0.95 -22.26 3.15
N ASN A 89 1.42 -21.62 4.22
CA ASN A 89 2.48 -22.16 5.07
C ASN A 89 2.04 -23.43 5.82
N ALA A 90 0.82 -23.45 6.36
CA ALA A 90 0.26 -24.62 7.03
C ALA A 90 0.16 -25.84 6.09
N ARG A 91 -0.32 -25.63 4.85
CA ARG A 91 -0.40 -26.69 3.83
C ARG A 91 0.96 -27.23 3.40
N ARG A 92 2.00 -26.38 3.33
CA ARG A 92 3.37 -26.82 3.05
C ARG A 92 3.92 -27.72 4.16
N LYS A 93 3.65 -27.40 5.42
CA LYS A 93 4.07 -28.20 6.58
C LYS A 93 3.42 -29.60 6.57
N ASN A 94 2.15 -29.70 6.21
CA ASN A 94 1.41 -30.98 6.18
C ASN A 94 1.76 -31.88 4.98
N LYS A 95 2.45 -31.38 3.94
CA LYS A 95 2.92 -32.19 2.81
C LYS A 95 4.35 -32.72 2.99
N ALA A 96 5.06 -32.27 4.02
CA ALA A 96 6.46 -32.60 4.28
C ALA A 96 6.64 -33.62 5.43
N GLY A 97 5.55 -34.13 6.00
CA GLY A 97 5.51 -35.25 6.94
C GLY A 97 4.60 -36.34 6.39
#